data_AF-A0A7C7L7L4-F1
#
_entry.id   AF-A0A7C7L7L4-F1
#
_cell.length_a   1.000
_cell.length_b   1.000
_cell.length_c   1.000
_cell.angle_alpha   90.00
_cell.angle_beta   90.00
_cell.angle_gamma   90.00
#
_symmetry.space_group_name_H-M   'P 1'
#
loop_
_entity.id
_entity.type
_entity.pdbx_description
1 polymer ?
#
loop_
_entity_poly.entity_id
_entity_poly.type
_entity_poly.pdbx_seq_one_letter_code
_entity_poly.pdbx_strand_id
1 'polypeptide(L)'
;INNVETFANIPIIIHHGADEYAKVGTERSKGTKIFALAGKVVNTGLVEVPIGTPLRTVIFDIGGGVARGRRFKAVQIGGPSGGCIPARYIDLPIDYESLTAAGAIMGSGGMVVMDDNTCMVDVARFFLEFTQSESCGKCVPCRIGTRRMLEILERITRGHGTEDDVDLLREVGEMVKEASLCGLGQTAPNPVLSTIRYFADEYVAHIVEKRCPACICEALFISPCQHACPAGINIPRYVSLISEGRFKEALLTILDRIPLPGVCGRVCHAPCESKCRRWEVDEPVAIRALKRFVADVAWDEAIAEIIEEAKRVPKRDKKVAIIGAGPAGLTAAYHLARKGYPVTVYEA
;
A
#
# COMPACT_ATOMS: atom_id res chain seq x y z
N ILE A 1 10.55 -29.98 -23.49
CA ILE A 1 10.56 -29.86 -22.02
C ILE A 1 9.12 -29.66 -21.60
N ASN A 2 8.58 -30.45 -20.68
CA ASN A 2 7.21 -30.32 -20.21
C ASN A 2 7.19 -30.12 -18.69
N ASN A 3 6.20 -29.38 -18.18
CA ASN A 3 6.00 -29.20 -16.75
C ASN A 3 5.43 -30.49 -16.11
N VAL A 4 5.68 -30.68 -14.82
CA VAL A 4 5.13 -31.80 -14.04
C VAL A 4 3.60 -31.81 -14.08
N GLU A 5 2.95 -30.65 -13.95
CA GLU A 5 1.49 -30.51 -14.06
C GLU A 5 0.98 -30.98 -15.43
N THR A 6 1.70 -30.67 -16.50
CA THR A 6 1.36 -31.16 -17.85
C THR A 6 1.41 -32.68 -17.89
N PHE A 7 2.47 -33.31 -17.35
CA PHE A 7 2.57 -34.77 -17.31
C PHE A 7 1.55 -35.42 -16.38
N ALA A 8 1.20 -34.78 -15.26
CA ALA A 8 0.20 -35.27 -14.32
C ALA A 8 -1.21 -35.35 -14.95
N ASN A 9 -1.51 -34.47 -15.92
CA ASN A 9 -2.78 -34.49 -16.65
C ASN A 9 -2.86 -35.59 -17.72
N ILE A 10 -1.74 -36.07 -18.26
CA ILE A 10 -1.75 -37.06 -19.36
C ILE A 10 -2.44 -38.38 -18.97
N PRO A 11 -2.13 -39.03 -17.82
CA PRO A 11 -2.82 -40.25 -17.43
C PRO A 11 -4.34 -40.07 -17.30
N ILE A 12 -4.79 -38.94 -16.76
CA ILE A 12 -6.22 -38.62 -16.61
C ILE A 12 -6.88 -38.55 -17.99
N ILE A 13 -6.25 -37.86 -18.94
CA ILE A 13 -6.76 -37.72 -20.32
C ILE A 13 -6.81 -39.08 -21.02
N ILE A 14 -5.79 -39.93 -20.86
CA ILE A 14 -5.74 -41.26 -21.49
C ILE A 14 -6.79 -42.19 -20.88
N HIS A 15 -6.99 -42.16 -19.56
CA HIS A 15 -7.93 -43.05 -18.88
C HIS A 15 -9.39 -42.66 -19.05
N HIS A 16 -9.71 -41.36 -19.06
CA HIS A 16 -11.09 -40.87 -19.11
C HIS A 16 -11.52 -40.35 -20.49
N GLY A 17 -10.58 -40.23 -21.42
CA GLY A 17 -10.83 -39.71 -22.76
C GLY A 17 -10.69 -38.19 -22.84
N ALA A 18 -10.25 -37.70 -24.00
CA ALA A 18 -10.01 -36.28 -24.23
C ALA A 18 -11.30 -35.43 -24.15
N ASP A 19 -12.43 -35.99 -24.59
CA ASP A 19 -13.72 -35.29 -24.57
C ASP A 19 -14.19 -35.00 -23.14
N GLU A 20 -13.96 -35.90 -22.18
CA GLU A 20 -14.28 -35.66 -20.77
C GLU A 20 -13.41 -34.56 -20.17
N TYR A 21 -12.09 -34.56 -20.46
CA TYR A 21 -11.19 -33.50 -20.02
C TYR A 21 -11.58 -32.14 -20.60
N ALA A 22 -12.05 -32.12 -21.85
CA ALA A 22 -12.44 -30.90 -22.57
C ALA A 22 -13.77 -30.29 -22.13
N LYS A 23 -14.56 -30.99 -21.29
CA LYS A 23 -15.79 -30.43 -20.67
C LYS A 23 -15.48 -29.38 -19.62
N VAL A 24 -14.29 -29.41 -19.03
CA VAL A 24 -13.83 -28.44 -18.02
C VAL A 24 -12.98 -27.38 -18.70
N GLY A 25 -13.10 -26.12 -18.26
CA GLY A 25 -12.36 -25.00 -18.82
C GLY A 25 -13.21 -24.07 -19.70
N THR A 26 -12.54 -23.21 -20.46
CA THR A 26 -13.17 -22.33 -21.45
C THR A 26 -13.24 -23.00 -22.83
N GLU A 27 -13.79 -22.30 -23.83
CA GLU A 27 -13.79 -22.80 -25.22
C GLU A 27 -12.36 -23.08 -25.73
N ARG A 28 -11.44 -22.15 -25.45
CA ARG A 28 -10.05 -22.19 -25.95
C ARG A 28 -9.04 -22.80 -24.98
N SER A 29 -9.36 -22.93 -23.70
CA SER A 29 -8.44 -23.43 -22.68
C SER A 29 -9.11 -24.49 -21.82
N LYS A 30 -8.72 -25.76 -22.01
CA LYS A 30 -9.35 -26.93 -21.41
C LYS A 30 -8.67 -27.40 -20.13
N GLY A 31 -9.45 -28.02 -19.25
CA GLY A 31 -9.00 -28.63 -18.00
C GLY A 31 -8.95 -27.68 -16.82
N THR A 32 -8.18 -28.09 -15.82
CA THR A 32 -7.95 -27.38 -14.56
C THR A 32 -6.55 -26.77 -14.53
N LYS A 33 -6.33 -25.86 -13.59
CA LYS A 33 -5.02 -25.28 -13.30
C LYS A 33 -4.82 -25.23 -11.79
N ILE A 34 -3.60 -25.59 -11.37
CA ILE A 34 -3.17 -25.47 -9.98
C ILE A 34 -2.53 -24.10 -9.77
N PHE A 35 -3.00 -23.39 -8.73
CA PHE A 35 -2.45 -22.13 -8.25
C PHE A 35 -1.88 -22.26 -6.84
N ALA A 36 -0.71 -21.66 -6.61
CA ALA A 36 -0.15 -21.47 -5.28
C ALA A 36 -0.60 -20.11 -4.74
N LEU A 37 -1.64 -20.13 -3.90
CA LEU A 37 -2.26 -18.96 -3.32
C LEU A 37 -1.52 -18.56 -2.03
N ALA A 38 -0.96 -17.34 -2.04
CA ALA A 38 -0.15 -16.79 -0.96
C ALA A 38 -0.42 -15.29 -0.77
N GLY A 39 0.26 -14.67 0.20
CA GLY A 39 0.15 -13.23 0.49
C GLY A 39 -0.85 -12.93 1.60
N LYS A 40 -1.58 -11.81 1.48
CA LYS A 40 -2.51 -11.29 2.49
C LYS A 40 -3.90 -11.94 2.39
N VAL A 41 -3.96 -13.27 2.37
CA VAL A 41 -5.18 -14.10 2.24
C VAL A 41 -5.37 -14.97 3.49
N VAL A 42 -6.61 -15.32 3.84
CA VAL A 42 -6.90 -16.12 5.06
C VAL A 42 -6.37 -17.55 4.91
N ASN A 43 -6.73 -18.21 3.81
CA ASN A 43 -6.31 -19.57 3.52
C ASN A 43 -5.20 -19.55 2.45
N THR A 44 -3.98 -19.91 2.84
CA THR A 44 -2.85 -20.09 1.92
C THR A 44 -2.69 -21.57 1.56
N GLY A 45 -2.26 -21.86 0.33
CA GLY A 45 -2.07 -23.24 -0.11
C GLY A 45 -2.13 -23.43 -1.62
N LEU A 46 -2.22 -24.69 -2.03
CA LEU A 46 -2.46 -25.06 -3.42
C LEU A 46 -3.96 -25.17 -3.67
N VAL A 47 -4.42 -24.54 -4.73
CA VAL A 47 -5.82 -24.58 -5.16
C VAL A 47 -5.87 -25.03 -6.61
N GLU A 48 -6.60 -26.09 -6.87
CA GLU A 48 -6.93 -26.52 -8.23
C GLU A 48 -8.31 -25.99 -8.62
N VAL A 49 -8.39 -25.25 -9.72
CA VAL A 49 -9.66 -24.74 -10.25
C VAL A 49 -9.80 -25.00 -11.75
N PRO A 50 -11.04 -25.13 -12.27
CA PRO A 50 -11.30 -25.07 -13.71
C PRO A 50 -10.72 -23.79 -14.32
N ILE A 51 -10.11 -23.90 -15.50
CA ILE A 51 -9.69 -22.71 -16.24
C ILE A 51 -10.93 -21.86 -16.58
N GLY A 52 -10.82 -20.54 -16.45
CA GLY A 52 -11.94 -19.60 -16.60
C GLY A 52 -12.68 -19.28 -15.30
N THR A 53 -12.35 -19.95 -14.18
CA THR A 53 -12.86 -19.57 -12.85
C THR A 53 -12.53 -18.10 -12.56
N PRO A 54 -13.48 -17.28 -12.08
CA PRO A 54 -13.21 -15.87 -11.75
C PRO A 54 -12.18 -15.71 -10.61
N LEU A 55 -11.38 -14.65 -10.66
CA LEU A 55 -10.44 -14.31 -9.57
C LEU A 55 -11.13 -14.18 -8.22
N ARG A 56 -12.35 -13.63 -8.20
CA ARG A 56 -13.18 -13.51 -7.00
C ARG A 56 -13.34 -14.84 -6.29
N THR A 57 -13.66 -15.89 -7.04
CA THR A 57 -13.92 -17.22 -6.46
C THR A 57 -12.67 -17.80 -5.83
N VAL A 58 -11.52 -17.69 -6.50
CA VAL A 58 -10.25 -18.18 -5.93
C VAL A 58 -9.87 -17.41 -4.66
N ILE A 59 -10.02 -16.09 -4.65
CA ILE A 59 -9.54 -15.24 -3.56
C ILE A 59 -10.53 -15.23 -2.37
N PHE A 60 -11.82 -15.08 -2.63
CA PHE A 60 -12.84 -14.90 -1.59
C PHE A 60 -13.51 -16.21 -1.18
N ASP A 61 -13.92 -17.03 -2.14
CA ASP A 61 -14.68 -18.25 -1.84
C ASP A 61 -13.74 -19.35 -1.32
N ILE A 62 -12.60 -19.56 -1.98
CA ILE A 62 -11.60 -20.58 -1.60
C ILE A 62 -10.59 -20.01 -0.60
N GLY A 63 -9.98 -18.87 -0.93
CA GLY A 63 -8.98 -18.19 -0.10
C GLY A 63 -9.53 -17.60 1.20
N GLY A 64 -10.85 -17.52 1.36
CA GLY A 64 -11.48 -16.92 2.55
C GLY A 64 -11.37 -15.39 2.61
N GLY A 65 -10.97 -14.76 1.52
CA GLY A 65 -10.80 -13.32 1.41
C GLY A 65 -9.48 -12.80 1.99
N VAL A 66 -9.39 -11.48 2.14
CA VAL A 66 -8.18 -10.81 2.63
C VAL A 66 -8.07 -10.96 4.14
N ALA A 67 -6.88 -11.32 4.61
CA ALA A 67 -6.62 -11.55 6.02
C ALA A 67 -7.00 -10.32 6.87
N ARG A 68 -7.54 -10.59 8.06
CA ARG A 68 -7.92 -9.57 9.07
C ARG A 68 -8.92 -8.52 8.56
N GLY A 69 -9.80 -8.87 7.62
CA GLY A 69 -10.88 -8.01 7.14
C GLY A 69 -10.41 -6.76 6.39
N ARG A 70 -9.15 -6.75 5.92
CA ARG A 70 -8.58 -5.66 5.14
C ARG A 70 -9.20 -5.60 3.75
N ARG A 71 -9.01 -4.47 3.07
CA ARG A 71 -9.53 -4.31 1.71
C ARG A 71 -8.57 -4.94 0.70
N PHE A 72 -9.13 -5.72 -0.22
CA PHE A 72 -8.40 -6.23 -1.37
C PHE A 72 -7.93 -5.09 -2.27
N LYS A 73 -6.65 -5.10 -2.62
CA LYS A 73 -6.04 -4.08 -3.47
C LYS A 73 -5.69 -4.64 -4.84
N ALA A 74 -4.95 -5.74 -4.86
CA ALA A 74 -4.45 -6.36 -6.08
C ALA A 74 -4.12 -7.83 -5.85
N VAL A 75 -3.96 -8.57 -6.94
CA VAL A 75 -3.34 -9.89 -6.94
C VAL A 75 -2.26 -9.93 -8.00
N GLN A 76 -1.10 -10.49 -7.68
CA GLN A 76 -0.05 -10.74 -8.65
C GLN A 76 -0.16 -12.18 -9.13
N ILE A 77 -0.14 -12.38 -10.45
CA ILE A 77 -0.37 -13.69 -11.08
C ILE A 77 0.70 -13.96 -12.13
N GLY A 78 1.25 -15.16 -12.07
CA GLY A 78 2.22 -15.67 -13.05
C GLY A 78 3.58 -15.99 -12.47
N GLY A 79 3.71 -16.08 -11.14
CA GLY A 79 5.01 -16.15 -10.48
C GLY A 79 5.72 -14.80 -10.51
N PRO A 80 7.00 -14.69 -10.15
CA PRO A 80 7.67 -13.40 -9.88
C PRO A 80 7.72 -12.43 -11.09
N SER A 81 7.69 -12.93 -12.33
CA SER A 81 7.61 -12.11 -13.54
C SER A 81 6.17 -11.85 -14.02
N GLY A 82 5.19 -12.15 -13.16
CA GLY A 82 3.77 -11.93 -13.39
C GLY A 82 3.34 -10.47 -13.21
N GLY A 83 2.19 -10.11 -13.78
CA GLY A 83 1.60 -8.78 -13.62
C GLY A 83 0.73 -8.67 -12.37
N CYS A 84 0.48 -7.44 -11.94
CA CYS A 84 -0.46 -7.12 -10.87
C CYS A 84 -1.83 -6.74 -11.44
N ILE A 85 -2.89 -7.43 -10.98
CA ILE A 85 -4.27 -7.18 -11.38
C ILE A 85 -5.00 -6.47 -10.23
N PRO A 86 -5.54 -5.25 -10.44
CA PRO A 86 -6.21 -4.47 -9.40
C PRO A 86 -7.62 -4.99 -9.07
N ALA A 87 -8.14 -4.59 -7.91
CA ALA A 87 -9.47 -4.94 -7.40
C ALA A 87 -10.63 -4.72 -8.39
N ARG A 88 -10.54 -3.74 -9.29
CA ARG A 88 -11.55 -3.48 -10.32
C ARG A 88 -11.72 -4.62 -11.35
N TYR A 89 -10.74 -5.52 -11.47
CA TYR A 89 -10.79 -6.70 -12.34
C TYR A 89 -10.94 -8.00 -11.54
N ILE A 90 -11.51 -7.94 -10.33
CA ILE A 90 -11.70 -9.14 -9.49
C ILE A 90 -12.64 -10.17 -10.12
N ASP A 91 -13.49 -9.77 -11.06
CA ASP A 91 -14.39 -10.69 -11.79
C ASP A 91 -13.79 -11.21 -13.10
N LEU A 92 -12.50 -10.92 -13.37
CA LEU A 92 -11.79 -11.41 -14.54
C LEU A 92 -11.71 -12.96 -14.49
N PRO A 93 -12.08 -13.66 -15.56
CA PRO A 93 -11.88 -15.10 -15.65
C PRO A 93 -10.38 -15.43 -15.75
N ILE A 94 -9.98 -16.49 -15.05
CA ILE A 94 -8.59 -16.97 -15.04
C ILE A 94 -8.36 -17.84 -16.27
N ASP A 95 -8.11 -17.22 -17.41
CA ASP A 95 -7.69 -17.87 -18.66
C ASP A 95 -6.50 -17.13 -19.29
N TYR A 96 -5.87 -17.73 -20.31
CA TYR A 96 -4.63 -17.20 -20.90
C TYR A 96 -4.82 -15.81 -21.54
N GLU A 97 -5.94 -15.60 -22.23
CA GLU A 97 -6.22 -14.38 -22.99
C GLU A 97 -6.56 -13.22 -22.07
N SER A 98 -7.47 -13.46 -21.13
CA SER A 98 -7.93 -12.49 -20.14
C SER A 98 -6.78 -12.01 -19.25
N LEU A 99 -5.92 -12.93 -18.79
CA LEU A 99 -4.74 -12.56 -17.99
C LEU A 99 -3.74 -11.73 -18.79
N THR A 100 -3.47 -12.12 -20.04
CA THR A 100 -2.53 -11.41 -20.92
C THR A 100 -3.02 -10.00 -21.24
N ALA A 101 -4.32 -9.83 -21.51
CA ALA A 101 -4.94 -8.51 -21.70
C ALA A 101 -4.85 -7.62 -20.45
N ALA A 102 -4.93 -8.24 -19.26
CA ALA A 102 -4.74 -7.56 -17.98
C ALA A 102 -3.27 -7.22 -17.67
N GLY A 103 -2.30 -7.63 -18.51
CA GLY A 103 -0.87 -7.41 -18.28
C GLY A 103 -0.24 -8.40 -17.30
N ALA A 104 -0.92 -9.50 -17.00
CA ALA A 104 -0.41 -10.65 -16.25
C ALA A 104 -0.19 -11.84 -17.20
N ILE A 105 0.28 -12.96 -16.67
CA ILE A 105 0.49 -14.18 -17.47
C ILE A 105 0.03 -15.42 -16.72
N MET A 106 -0.40 -16.43 -17.47
CA MET A 106 -0.56 -17.78 -16.95
C MET A 106 0.82 -18.43 -16.84
N GLY A 107 1.55 -18.07 -15.78
CA GLY A 107 2.89 -18.57 -15.50
C GLY A 107 2.89 -19.87 -14.70
N SER A 108 3.69 -19.94 -13.65
CA SER A 108 3.81 -21.11 -12.76
C SER A 108 2.57 -21.38 -11.88
N GLY A 109 1.53 -20.55 -11.95
CA GLY A 109 0.37 -20.60 -11.05
C GLY A 109 0.60 -19.90 -9.71
N GLY A 110 1.69 -19.15 -9.52
CA GLY A 110 1.83 -18.31 -8.32
C GLY A 110 0.81 -17.18 -8.30
N MET A 111 0.05 -17.06 -7.21
CA MET A 111 -0.90 -15.97 -6.93
C MET A 111 -0.61 -15.32 -5.59
N VAL A 112 -0.18 -14.06 -5.60
CA VAL A 112 0.13 -13.30 -4.37
C VAL A 112 -0.92 -12.22 -4.16
N VAL A 113 -1.77 -12.41 -3.15
CA VAL A 113 -2.86 -11.50 -2.76
C VAL A 113 -2.30 -10.32 -1.96
N MET A 114 -2.75 -9.11 -2.28
CA MET A 114 -2.30 -7.86 -1.68
C MET A 114 -3.46 -7.04 -1.14
N ASP A 115 -3.21 -6.36 -0.02
CA ASP A 115 -4.18 -5.51 0.68
C ASP A 115 -3.83 -4.01 0.55
N ASP A 116 -4.64 -3.16 1.17
CA ASP A 116 -4.44 -1.71 1.21
C ASP A 116 -3.25 -1.22 2.06
N ASN A 117 -2.47 -2.14 2.65
CA ASN A 117 -1.17 -1.88 3.28
C ASN A 117 0.02 -2.31 2.42
N THR A 118 -0.23 -2.82 1.22
CA THR A 118 0.85 -3.21 0.30
C THR A 118 1.23 -2.01 -0.59
N CYS A 119 2.52 -1.68 -0.71
CA CYS A 119 3.01 -0.63 -1.63
C CYS A 119 3.26 -1.22 -3.02
N MET A 120 2.58 -0.72 -4.06
CA MET A 120 2.72 -1.31 -5.41
C MET A 120 4.07 -0.99 -6.06
N VAL A 121 4.68 0.15 -5.73
CA VAL A 121 6.03 0.52 -6.18
C VAL A 121 7.07 -0.42 -5.58
N ASP A 122 6.93 -0.75 -4.28
CA ASP A 122 7.83 -1.70 -3.60
C ASP A 122 7.60 -3.15 -4.05
N VAL A 123 6.36 -3.54 -4.34
CA VAL A 123 6.05 -4.83 -4.96
C VAL A 123 6.75 -4.97 -6.31
N ALA A 124 6.69 -3.95 -7.15
CA ALA A 124 7.40 -3.93 -8.43
C ALA A 124 8.92 -4.04 -8.23
N ARG A 125 9.48 -3.30 -7.27
CA ARG A 125 10.90 -3.37 -6.89
C ARG A 125 11.31 -4.78 -6.45
N PHE A 126 10.56 -5.37 -5.52
CA PHE A 126 10.83 -6.69 -4.94
C PHE A 126 10.81 -7.81 -5.99
N PHE A 127 9.77 -7.85 -6.82
CA PHE A 127 9.68 -8.87 -7.86
C PHE A 127 10.74 -8.68 -8.94
N LEU A 128 11.03 -7.44 -9.33
CA LEU A 128 12.09 -7.16 -10.29
C LEU A 128 13.47 -7.54 -9.74
N GLU A 129 13.75 -7.24 -8.46
CA GLU A 129 14.97 -7.65 -7.74
C GLU A 129 15.16 -9.16 -7.82
N PHE A 130 14.12 -9.94 -7.50
CA PHE A 130 14.14 -11.39 -7.65
C PHE A 130 14.41 -11.83 -9.10
N THR A 131 13.69 -11.28 -10.08
CA THR A 131 13.91 -11.69 -11.48
C THR A 131 15.29 -11.31 -12.01
N GLN A 132 15.87 -10.22 -11.49
CA GLN A 132 17.20 -9.76 -11.83
C GLN A 132 18.27 -10.67 -11.22
N SER A 133 18.08 -11.16 -9.98
CA SER A 133 19.00 -12.12 -9.35
C SER A 133 18.97 -13.48 -10.05
N GLU A 134 17.82 -13.89 -10.57
CA GLU A 134 17.65 -15.13 -11.34
C GLU A 134 18.04 -15.01 -12.83
N SER A 135 18.50 -13.83 -13.26
CA SER A 135 18.94 -13.62 -14.64
C SER A 135 20.24 -14.36 -14.92
N CYS A 136 20.25 -15.21 -15.97
CA CYS A 136 21.48 -15.88 -16.42
C CYS A 136 22.50 -14.92 -17.05
N GLY A 137 22.14 -13.65 -17.27
CA GLY A 137 23.05 -12.62 -17.77
C GLY A 137 23.44 -12.71 -19.25
N LYS A 138 22.80 -13.60 -20.04
CA LYS A 138 23.19 -13.86 -21.44
C LYS A 138 22.86 -12.72 -22.40
N CYS A 139 21.63 -12.19 -22.36
CA CYS A 139 21.20 -11.12 -23.27
C CYS A 139 21.32 -9.75 -22.59
N VAL A 140 21.84 -8.77 -23.32
CA VAL A 140 22.06 -7.40 -22.83
C VAL A 140 20.75 -6.73 -22.39
N PRO A 141 19.64 -6.82 -23.15
CA PRO A 141 18.34 -6.25 -22.72
C PRO A 141 17.95 -6.73 -21.32
N CYS A 142 17.89 -8.05 -21.09
CA CYS A 142 17.56 -8.59 -19.77
C CYS A 142 18.59 -8.22 -18.70
N ARG A 143 19.90 -8.45 -18.93
CA ARG A 143 20.94 -8.25 -17.90
C ARG A 143 21.08 -6.79 -17.46
N ILE A 144 21.04 -5.86 -18.41
CA ILE A 144 21.31 -4.44 -18.14
C ILE A 144 20.01 -3.67 -17.97
N GLY A 145 18.99 -3.94 -18.78
CA GLY A 145 17.70 -3.25 -18.71
C GLY A 145 16.97 -3.50 -17.39
N THR A 146 16.85 -4.75 -16.93
CA THR A 146 16.22 -5.04 -15.63
C THR A 146 16.99 -4.43 -14.46
N ARG A 147 18.33 -4.42 -14.51
CA ARG A 147 19.16 -3.74 -13.51
C ARG A 147 18.90 -2.24 -13.50
N ARG A 148 18.79 -1.60 -14.67
CA ARG A 148 18.49 -0.17 -14.77
C ARG A 148 17.11 0.16 -14.21
N MET A 149 16.11 -0.67 -14.51
CA MET A 149 14.76 -0.54 -13.95
C MET A 149 14.77 -0.68 -12.42
N LEU A 150 15.53 -1.64 -11.88
CA LEU A 150 15.66 -1.86 -10.44
C LEU A 150 16.30 -0.65 -9.74
N GLU A 151 17.39 -0.10 -10.30
CA GLU A 151 18.04 1.12 -9.78
C GLU A 151 17.06 2.31 -9.70
N ILE A 152 16.18 2.46 -10.69
CA ILE A 152 15.16 3.51 -10.69
C ILE A 152 14.12 3.26 -9.59
N LEU A 153 13.60 2.04 -9.47
CA LEU A 153 12.62 1.69 -8.43
C LEU A 153 13.19 1.82 -7.01
N GLU A 154 14.45 1.43 -6.79
CA GLU A 154 15.14 1.67 -5.52
C GLU A 154 15.26 3.16 -5.22
N ARG A 155 15.56 3.97 -6.23
CA ARG A 155 15.65 5.42 -6.08
C ARG A 155 14.29 6.04 -5.73
N ILE A 156 13.22 5.62 -6.39
CA ILE A 156 11.84 6.06 -6.09
C ILE A 156 11.44 5.68 -4.66
N THR A 157 11.66 4.42 -4.26
CA THR A 157 11.31 3.93 -2.92
C THR A 157 12.14 4.57 -1.80
N ARG A 158 13.34 5.07 -2.12
CA ARG A 158 14.17 5.88 -1.20
C ARG A 158 13.85 7.38 -1.22
N GLY A 159 12.87 7.83 -2.01
CA GLY A 159 12.47 9.25 -2.09
C GLY A 159 13.31 10.12 -3.02
N HIS A 160 14.21 9.52 -3.80
CA HIS A 160 15.08 10.21 -4.75
C HIS A 160 14.56 10.11 -6.21
N GLY A 161 13.30 9.68 -6.40
CA GLY A 161 12.66 9.60 -7.71
C GLY A 161 12.47 10.98 -8.35
N THR A 162 12.49 11.00 -9.68
CA THR A 162 12.30 12.15 -10.57
C THR A 162 11.09 11.95 -11.49
N GLU A 163 10.50 13.02 -12.02
CA GLU A 163 9.28 12.95 -12.85
C GLU A 163 9.48 12.08 -14.10
N ASP A 164 10.67 12.12 -14.71
CA ASP A 164 11.02 11.33 -15.90
C ASP A 164 11.16 9.81 -15.63
N ASP A 165 11.17 9.39 -14.37
CA ASP A 165 11.47 7.99 -14.02
C ASP A 165 10.40 7.03 -14.49
N VAL A 166 9.15 7.45 -14.47
CA VAL A 166 8.02 6.60 -14.89
C VAL A 166 8.10 6.35 -16.40
N ASP A 167 8.40 7.37 -17.18
CA ASP A 167 8.52 7.25 -18.63
C ASP A 167 9.75 6.41 -19.00
N LEU A 168 10.89 6.62 -18.33
CA LEU A 168 12.08 5.80 -18.52
C LEU A 168 11.85 4.34 -18.14
N LEU A 169 11.12 4.06 -17.05
CA LEU A 169 10.74 2.69 -16.67
C LEU A 169 9.87 2.01 -17.73
N ARG A 170 8.96 2.76 -18.37
CA ARG A 170 8.12 2.24 -19.47
C ARG A 170 8.96 1.94 -20.70
N GLU A 171 9.80 2.88 -21.12
CA GLU A 171 10.67 2.71 -22.30
C GLU A 171 11.61 1.51 -22.13
N VAL A 172 12.35 1.46 -21.01
CA VAL A 172 13.26 0.35 -20.73
C VAL A 172 12.48 -0.95 -20.57
N GLY A 173 11.31 -0.92 -19.92
CA GLY A 173 10.47 -2.09 -19.73
C GLY A 173 10.00 -2.72 -21.04
N GLU A 174 9.51 -1.92 -21.99
CA GLU A 174 9.10 -2.43 -23.31
C GLU A 174 10.30 -2.92 -24.12
N MET A 175 11.44 -2.21 -24.09
CA MET A 175 12.67 -2.67 -24.75
C MET A 175 13.14 -4.03 -24.20
N VAL A 176 13.13 -4.21 -22.88
CA VAL A 176 13.48 -5.49 -22.25
C VAL A 176 12.52 -6.59 -22.69
N LYS A 177 11.22 -6.28 -22.74
CA LYS A 177 10.18 -7.22 -23.13
C LYS A 177 10.32 -7.70 -24.58
N GLU A 178 10.62 -6.80 -25.51
CA GLU A 178 10.71 -7.11 -26.94
C GLU A 178 12.07 -7.73 -27.34
N ALA A 179 13.17 -7.26 -26.75
CA ALA A 179 14.52 -7.61 -27.18
C ALA A 179 15.15 -8.78 -26.39
N SER A 180 14.50 -9.28 -25.34
CA SER A 180 15.02 -10.40 -24.55
C SER A 180 14.85 -11.76 -25.23
N LEU A 181 15.86 -12.62 -25.07
CA LEU A 181 15.93 -13.92 -25.75
C LEU A 181 14.97 -14.99 -25.22
N CYS A 182 14.59 -14.93 -23.94
CA CYS A 182 13.80 -15.97 -23.29
C CYS A 182 12.64 -15.39 -22.48
N GLY A 183 11.70 -16.26 -22.09
CA GLY A 183 10.49 -15.87 -21.37
C GLY A 183 10.74 -15.13 -20.06
N LEU A 184 11.83 -15.42 -19.33
CA LEU A 184 12.18 -14.66 -18.12
C LEU A 184 12.41 -13.18 -18.46
N GLY A 185 13.30 -12.88 -19.40
CA GLY A 185 13.59 -11.50 -19.79
C GLY A 185 12.38 -10.81 -20.42
N GLN A 186 11.59 -11.53 -21.22
CA GLN A 186 10.38 -10.99 -21.84
C GLN A 186 9.30 -10.62 -20.82
N THR A 187 9.25 -11.31 -19.67
CA THR A 187 8.20 -11.12 -18.66
C THR A 187 8.67 -10.36 -17.42
N ALA A 188 9.97 -10.25 -17.17
CA ALA A 188 10.53 -9.53 -16.03
C ALA A 188 10.00 -8.08 -15.86
N PRO A 189 9.69 -7.33 -16.93
CA PRO A 189 9.09 -6.00 -16.81
C PRO A 189 7.62 -5.98 -16.36
N ASN A 190 6.87 -7.09 -16.43
CA ASN A 190 5.42 -7.09 -16.22
C ASN A 190 4.98 -6.56 -14.85
N PRO A 191 5.61 -6.91 -13.71
CA PRO A 191 5.26 -6.31 -12.41
C PRO A 191 5.37 -4.78 -12.45
N VAL A 192 6.38 -4.23 -13.13
CA VAL A 192 6.62 -2.79 -13.23
C VAL A 192 5.62 -2.12 -14.16
N LEU A 193 5.44 -2.65 -15.37
CA LEU A 193 4.54 -2.08 -16.37
C LEU A 193 3.08 -2.12 -15.90
N SER A 194 2.65 -3.23 -15.28
CA SER A 194 1.29 -3.36 -14.74
C SER A 194 1.04 -2.44 -13.55
N THR A 195 2.01 -2.25 -12.66
CA THR A 195 1.86 -1.35 -11.52
C THR A 195 1.87 0.12 -11.95
N ILE A 196 2.70 0.51 -12.92
CA ILE A 196 2.62 1.84 -13.55
C ILE A 196 1.25 2.04 -14.21
N ARG A 197 0.74 1.04 -14.94
CA ARG A 197 -0.56 1.14 -15.62
C ARG A 197 -1.72 1.32 -14.65
N TYR A 198 -1.69 0.66 -13.49
CA TYR A 198 -2.87 0.54 -12.64
C TYR A 198 -2.81 1.30 -11.32
N PHE A 199 -1.62 1.70 -10.89
CA PHE A 199 -1.31 2.34 -9.60
C PHE A 199 -0.36 3.53 -9.79
N ALA A 200 -0.51 4.27 -10.89
CA ALA A 200 0.30 5.44 -11.20
C ALA A 200 0.28 6.50 -10.08
N ASP A 201 -0.83 6.61 -9.37
CA ASP A 201 -1.01 7.48 -8.21
C ASP A 201 0.01 7.19 -7.11
N GLU A 202 0.38 5.92 -6.88
CA GLU A 202 1.41 5.57 -5.91
C GLU A 202 2.80 6.01 -6.37
N TYR A 203 3.11 5.92 -7.67
CA TYR A 203 4.37 6.45 -8.20
C TYR A 203 4.45 7.97 -8.01
N VAL A 204 3.36 8.69 -8.31
CA VAL A 204 3.27 10.14 -8.08
C VAL A 204 3.46 10.48 -6.60
N ALA A 205 2.83 9.74 -5.68
CA ALA A 205 3.01 9.96 -4.24
C ALA A 205 4.47 9.77 -3.80
N HIS A 206 5.19 8.78 -4.35
CA HIS A 206 6.60 8.56 -4.02
C HIS A 206 7.51 9.64 -4.62
N ILE A 207 7.24 10.07 -5.87
CA ILE A 207 8.10 10.99 -6.62
C ILE A 207 7.86 12.44 -6.18
N VAL A 208 6.61 12.88 -6.13
CA VAL A 208 6.22 14.29 -5.91
C VAL A 208 5.99 14.55 -4.42
N GLU A 209 5.14 13.77 -3.77
CA GLU A 209 4.79 13.98 -2.35
C GLU A 209 5.88 13.47 -1.39
N LYS A 210 6.88 12.74 -1.90
CA LYS A 210 7.90 12.05 -1.12
C LYS A 210 7.28 11.22 0.02
N ARG A 211 6.22 10.49 -0.33
CA ARG A 211 5.31 9.82 0.60
C ARG A 211 4.97 8.42 0.08
N CYS A 212 4.95 7.44 1.00
CA CYS A 212 4.47 6.09 0.72
C CYS A 212 3.08 5.87 1.35
N PRO A 213 1.97 5.88 0.59
CA PRO A 213 0.62 5.72 1.13
C PRO A 213 0.40 4.42 1.95
N ALA A 214 1.18 3.39 1.62
CA ALA A 214 1.13 2.10 2.29
C ALA A 214 1.98 2.02 3.58
N CYS A 215 2.84 3.01 3.86
CA CYS A 215 3.79 3.01 4.98
C CYS A 215 4.77 1.81 4.96
N ILE A 216 5.24 1.41 3.77
CA ILE A 216 6.21 0.32 3.59
C ILE A 216 7.62 0.85 3.34
N CYS A 217 7.78 1.80 2.42
CA CYS A 217 9.08 2.38 2.08
C CYS A 217 9.62 3.26 3.22
N GLU A 218 10.47 2.71 4.08
CA GLU A 218 10.88 3.34 5.36
C GLU A 218 11.55 4.71 5.20
N ALA A 219 12.23 4.95 4.08
CA ALA A 219 12.85 6.25 3.78
C ALA A 219 11.82 7.39 3.60
N LEU A 220 10.53 7.07 3.38
CA LEU A 220 9.47 8.04 3.07
C LEU A 220 8.57 8.38 4.26
N PHE A 221 8.85 7.87 5.45
CA PHE A 221 8.09 8.20 6.66
C PHE A 221 8.89 7.96 7.95
N ILE A 222 8.54 8.70 9.01
CA ILE A 222 9.15 8.51 10.34
C ILE A 222 8.48 7.35 11.07
N SER A 223 7.15 7.33 11.09
CA SER A 223 6.37 6.23 11.67
C SER A 223 5.03 6.06 10.93
N PRO A 224 4.51 4.83 10.80
CA PRO A 224 3.26 4.59 10.07
C PRO A 224 2.07 5.36 10.65
N CYS A 225 1.99 5.46 11.98
CA CYS A 225 0.90 6.14 12.67
C CYS A 225 0.92 7.65 12.44
N GLN A 226 2.08 8.31 12.54
CA GLN A 226 2.23 9.73 12.22
C GLN A 226 1.96 10.00 10.73
N HIS A 227 2.47 9.12 9.86
CA HIS A 227 2.29 9.24 8.41
C HIS A 227 0.84 9.11 7.96
N ALA A 228 0.07 8.25 8.64
CA ALA A 228 -1.36 8.08 8.41
C ALA A 228 -2.21 9.18 9.03
N CYS A 229 -1.66 9.98 9.96
CA CYS A 229 -2.41 11.04 10.63
C CYS A 229 -2.54 12.26 9.71
N PRO A 230 -3.75 12.69 9.31
CA PRO A 230 -3.94 13.87 8.47
C PRO A 230 -3.44 15.17 9.12
N ALA A 231 -3.43 15.22 10.45
CA ALA A 231 -2.90 16.35 11.22
C ALA A 231 -1.39 16.28 11.48
N GLY A 232 -0.71 15.19 11.06
CA GLY A 232 0.72 15.01 11.25
C GLY A 232 1.15 15.05 12.73
N ILE A 233 0.31 14.55 13.63
CA ILE A 233 0.58 14.47 15.08
C ILE A 233 1.71 13.47 15.30
N ASN A 234 2.69 13.83 16.14
CA ASN A 234 3.76 12.92 16.55
C ASN A 234 3.22 11.87 17.53
N ILE A 235 2.56 10.85 16.95
CA ILE A 235 1.91 9.78 17.70
C ILE A 235 2.89 8.95 18.53
N PRO A 236 4.06 8.52 18.00
CA PRO A 236 5.01 7.77 18.80
C PRO A 236 5.41 8.50 20.09
N ARG A 237 5.63 9.82 20.00
CA ARG A 237 6.03 10.64 21.14
C ARG A 237 4.97 10.65 22.24
N TYR A 238 3.72 10.99 21.93
CA TYR A 238 2.72 11.08 23.01
C TYR A 238 2.34 9.70 23.56
N VAL A 239 2.40 8.64 22.75
CA VAL A 239 2.20 7.27 23.24
C VAL A 239 3.30 6.87 24.23
N SER A 240 4.57 7.19 23.94
CA SER A 240 5.69 6.98 24.89
C SER A 240 5.49 7.75 26.19
N LEU A 241 5.15 9.04 26.09
CA LEU A 241 4.93 9.89 27.28
C LEU A 241 3.79 9.38 28.15
N ILE A 242 2.70 8.86 27.55
CA ILE A 242 1.62 8.21 28.31
C ILE A 242 2.13 6.97 29.05
N SER A 243 2.96 6.14 28.40
CA SER A 243 3.53 4.95 29.03
C SER A 243 4.44 5.27 30.23
N GLU A 244 5.04 6.46 30.23
CA GLU A 244 5.86 7.00 31.32
C GLU A 244 5.03 7.73 32.41
N GLY A 245 3.71 7.82 32.27
CA GLY A 245 2.84 8.59 33.19
C GLY A 245 2.90 10.11 33.01
N ARG A 246 3.54 10.60 31.95
CA ARG A 246 3.77 12.02 31.64
C ARG A 246 2.64 12.60 30.80
N PHE A 247 1.44 12.64 31.38
CA PHE A 247 0.21 12.97 30.65
C PHE A 247 0.15 14.41 30.15
N LYS A 248 0.68 15.36 30.92
CA LYS A 248 0.74 16.77 30.51
C LYS A 248 1.58 16.94 29.25
N GLU A 249 2.80 16.42 29.21
CA GLU A 249 3.68 16.51 28.04
C GLU A 249 3.14 15.72 26.83
N ALA A 250 2.45 14.61 27.09
CA ALA A 250 1.74 13.88 26.04
C ALA A 250 0.64 14.76 25.41
N LEU A 251 -0.15 15.45 26.21
CA LEU A 251 -1.20 16.34 25.71
C LEU A 251 -0.62 17.56 24.99
N LEU A 252 0.45 18.18 25.51
CA LEU A 252 1.18 19.27 24.85
C LEU A 252 1.68 18.85 23.46
N THR A 253 2.22 17.63 23.32
CA THR A 253 2.64 17.07 22.03
C THR A 253 1.49 17.00 21.01
N ILE A 254 0.26 16.77 21.46
CA ILE A 254 -0.94 16.72 20.60
C ILE A 254 -1.40 18.15 20.27
N LEU A 255 -1.41 19.03 21.27
CA LEU A 255 -1.80 20.44 21.18
C LEU A 255 -0.89 21.26 20.24
N ASP A 256 0.31 20.80 19.96
CA ASP A 256 1.19 21.39 18.93
C ASP A 256 0.63 21.32 17.52
N ARG A 257 -0.24 20.35 17.24
CA ARG A 257 -0.87 20.21 15.91
C ARG A 257 -2.35 20.60 15.93
N ILE A 258 -3.09 20.19 16.96
CA ILE A 258 -4.55 20.36 17.01
C ILE A 258 -5.01 20.98 18.34
N PRO A 259 -5.84 22.04 18.36
CA PRO A 259 -6.30 22.67 19.60
C PRO A 259 -7.44 21.93 20.30
N LEU A 260 -8.08 20.97 19.62
CA LEU A 260 -9.26 20.25 20.12
C LEU A 260 -8.99 18.74 20.25
N PRO A 261 -7.96 18.31 21.02
CA PRO A 261 -7.61 16.90 21.15
C PRO A 261 -8.72 16.07 21.80
N GLY A 262 -9.50 16.65 22.73
CA GLY A 262 -10.63 15.97 23.36
C GLY A 262 -11.77 15.64 22.38
N VAL A 263 -12.08 16.55 21.45
CA VAL A 263 -13.04 16.30 20.36
C VAL A 263 -12.44 15.29 19.37
N CYS A 264 -11.20 15.50 18.94
CA CYS A 264 -10.52 14.59 18.02
C CYS A 264 -10.44 13.16 18.57
N GLY A 265 -10.18 12.97 19.86
CA GLY A 265 -10.20 11.66 20.52
C GLY A 265 -11.56 10.96 20.51
N ARG A 266 -12.66 11.69 20.29
CA ARG A 266 -14.03 11.13 20.24
C ARG A 266 -14.52 10.88 18.82
N VAL A 267 -14.21 11.78 17.88
CA VAL A 267 -14.78 11.72 16.50
C VAL A 267 -13.80 11.22 15.44
N CYS A 268 -12.51 11.08 15.76
CA CYS A 268 -11.52 10.62 14.77
C CYS A 268 -11.83 9.20 14.29
N HIS A 269 -11.68 8.97 12.98
CA HIS A 269 -11.78 7.64 12.36
C HIS A 269 -10.50 6.80 12.49
N ALA A 270 -9.52 7.28 13.26
CA ALA A 270 -8.29 6.58 13.64
C ALA A 270 -7.48 5.93 12.47
N PRO A 271 -7.12 6.68 11.41
CA PRO A 271 -6.39 6.11 10.26
C PRO A 271 -5.01 5.57 10.67
N CYS A 272 -4.40 6.17 11.70
CA CYS A 272 -3.17 5.72 12.33
C CYS A 272 -3.24 4.33 12.97
N GLU A 273 -4.40 3.89 13.44
CA GLU A 273 -4.58 2.54 13.99
C GLU A 273 -4.63 1.52 12.85
N SER A 274 -5.27 1.87 11.73
CA SER A 274 -5.31 1.02 10.53
C SER A 274 -3.92 0.77 9.92
N LYS A 275 -2.97 1.69 10.11
CA LYS A 275 -1.57 1.55 9.64
C LYS A 275 -0.62 1.03 10.73
N CYS A 276 -1.13 0.64 11.91
CA CYS A 276 -0.29 0.17 13.00
C CYS A 276 0.34 -1.19 12.69
N ARG A 277 1.67 -1.30 12.71
CA ARG A 277 2.39 -2.58 12.49
C ARG A 277 2.06 -3.64 13.55
N ARG A 278 1.62 -3.24 14.75
CA ARG A 278 1.20 -4.18 15.81
C ARG A 278 0.03 -5.07 15.38
N TRP A 279 -0.77 -4.61 14.42
CA TRP A 279 -1.79 -5.44 13.75
C TRP A 279 -1.22 -6.75 13.19
N GLU A 280 0.09 -6.83 12.91
CA GLU A 280 0.74 -8.06 12.45
C GLU A 280 0.91 -9.12 13.53
N VAL A 281 0.84 -8.75 14.81
CA VAL A 281 0.98 -9.64 15.96
C VAL A 281 -0.38 -9.91 16.61
N ASP A 282 -1.04 -8.87 17.10
CA ASP A 282 -2.31 -8.95 17.82
C ASP A 282 -3.30 -7.86 17.33
N GLU A 283 -3.37 -6.73 18.05
CA GLU A 283 -4.31 -5.64 17.82
C GLU A 283 -3.58 -4.30 17.74
N PRO A 284 -4.17 -3.27 17.11
CA PRO A 284 -3.50 -1.99 16.95
C PRO A 284 -3.47 -1.27 18.30
N VAL A 285 -2.45 -0.45 18.51
CA VAL A 285 -2.46 0.46 19.66
C VAL A 285 -3.70 1.35 19.57
N ALA A 286 -4.47 1.47 20.66
CA ALA A 286 -5.68 2.28 20.74
C ALA A 286 -5.38 3.80 20.78
N ILE A 287 -4.66 4.29 19.78
CA ILE A 287 -4.12 5.65 19.63
C ILE A 287 -5.19 6.73 19.84
N ARG A 288 -6.40 6.54 19.30
CA ARG A 288 -7.54 7.45 19.48
C ARG A 288 -8.00 7.48 20.93
N ALA A 289 -8.09 6.33 21.59
CA ALA A 289 -8.49 6.23 22.98
C ALA A 289 -7.44 6.89 23.89
N LEU A 290 -6.15 6.66 23.63
CA LEU A 290 -5.05 7.29 24.35
C LEU A 290 -5.10 8.83 24.22
N LYS A 291 -5.37 9.35 23.01
CA LYS A 291 -5.56 10.79 22.78
C LYS A 291 -6.73 11.35 23.59
N ARG A 292 -7.87 10.65 23.62
CA ARG A 292 -9.02 11.03 24.44
C ARG A 292 -8.64 11.04 25.92
N PHE A 293 -8.02 9.96 26.40
CA PHE A 293 -7.63 9.80 27.78
C PHE A 293 -6.76 10.97 28.26
N VAL A 294 -5.67 11.30 27.57
CA VAL A 294 -4.82 12.43 27.98
C VAL A 294 -5.52 13.77 27.92
N ALA A 295 -6.40 13.97 26.95
CA ALA A 295 -7.21 15.18 26.86
C ALA A 295 -8.23 15.27 28.01
N ASP A 296 -8.72 14.15 28.55
CA ASP A 296 -9.66 14.15 29.66
C ASP A 296 -8.95 14.32 31.03
N VAL A 297 -7.70 13.85 31.19
CA VAL A 297 -6.99 13.87 32.50
C VAL A 297 -5.99 15.01 32.69
N ALA A 298 -5.43 15.57 31.62
CA ALA A 298 -4.33 16.55 31.71
C ALA A 298 -4.69 17.94 31.14
N TRP A 299 -5.98 18.18 30.84
CA TRP A 299 -6.44 19.39 30.15
C TRP A 299 -6.05 20.67 30.88
N ASP A 300 -6.43 20.79 32.14
CA ASP A 300 -6.28 22.03 32.90
C ASP A 300 -4.81 22.42 33.05
N GLU A 301 -3.95 21.44 33.37
CA GLU A 301 -2.50 21.65 33.49
C GLU A 301 -1.85 22.06 32.15
N ALA A 302 -2.19 21.38 31.05
CA ALA A 302 -1.60 21.66 29.75
C ALA A 302 -2.06 23.00 29.16
N ILE A 303 -3.35 23.34 29.33
CA ILE A 303 -3.90 24.61 28.84
C ILE A 303 -3.36 25.78 29.65
N ALA A 304 -3.20 25.65 30.98
CA ALA A 304 -2.56 26.67 31.79
C ALA A 304 -1.14 26.98 31.29
N GLU A 305 -0.35 25.96 30.98
CA GLU A 305 0.99 26.13 30.42
C GLU A 305 0.97 26.86 29.07
N ILE A 306 0.09 26.47 28.14
CA ILE A 306 -0.04 27.14 26.83
C ILE A 306 -0.46 28.60 26.98
N ILE A 307 -1.37 28.91 27.90
CA ILE A 307 -1.81 30.28 28.15
C ILE A 307 -0.64 31.12 28.69
N GLU A 308 0.14 30.59 29.62
CA GLU A 308 1.32 31.27 30.16
C GLU A 308 2.41 31.46 29.10
N GLU A 309 2.64 30.48 28.23
CA GLU A 309 3.53 30.62 27.07
C GLU A 309 3.04 31.73 26.14
N ALA A 310 1.76 31.73 25.78
CA ALA A 310 1.19 32.71 24.85
C ALA A 310 1.30 34.14 25.38
N LYS A 311 1.20 34.36 26.71
CA LYS A 311 1.41 35.67 27.34
C LYS A 311 2.84 36.20 27.18
N ARG A 312 3.83 35.31 27.07
CA ARG A 312 5.25 35.68 26.92
C ARG A 312 5.61 36.05 25.48
N VAL A 313 4.79 35.68 24.51
CA VAL A 313 5.01 36.00 23.10
C VAL A 313 4.70 37.48 22.84
N PRO A 314 5.63 38.26 22.26
CA PRO A 314 5.38 39.65 21.92
C PRO A 314 4.17 39.82 21.00
N LYS A 315 3.29 40.76 21.34
CA LYS A 315 2.10 41.05 20.53
C LYS A 315 2.51 41.68 19.21
N ARG A 316 1.87 41.24 18.13
CA ARG A 316 1.97 41.81 16.79
C ARG A 316 0.95 42.93 16.63
N ASP A 317 1.27 43.96 15.85
CA ASP A 317 0.39 45.11 15.64
C ASP A 317 -0.84 44.78 14.78
N LYS A 318 -0.74 43.75 13.93
CA LYS A 318 -1.84 43.34 13.04
C LYS A 318 -2.87 42.52 13.82
N LYS A 319 -4.13 42.94 13.78
CA LYS A 319 -5.28 42.20 14.32
C LYS A 319 -5.85 41.26 13.25
N VAL A 320 -6.31 40.09 13.66
CA VAL A 320 -6.90 39.09 12.75
C VAL A 320 -8.34 38.81 13.16
N ALA A 321 -9.27 39.02 12.24
CA ALA A 321 -10.65 38.56 12.36
C ALA A 321 -10.79 37.19 11.70
N ILE A 322 -11.38 36.22 12.40
CA ILE A 322 -11.70 34.89 11.87
C ILE A 322 -13.22 34.77 11.83
N ILE A 323 -13.77 34.44 10.67
CA ILE A 323 -15.21 34.23 10.48
C ILE A 323 -15.46 32.72 10.49
N GLY A 324 -16.25 32.25 11.46
CA GLY A 324 -16.57 30.86 11.73
C GLY A 324 -15.80 30.30 12.94
N ALA A 325 -16.53 29.78 13.92
CA ALA A 325 -16.06 29.10 15.12
C ALA A 325 -16.00 27.57 14.96
N GLY A 326 -16.03 27.07 13.72
CA GLY A 326 -15.79 25.66 13.40
C GLY A 326 -14.34 25.22 13.67
N PRO A 327 -14.02 23.92 13.55
CA PRO A 327 -12.70 23.37 13.87
C PRO A 327 -11.54 24.05 13.12
N ALA A 328 -11.76 24.43 11.86
CA ALA A 328 -10.75 25.14 11.06
C ALA A 328 -10.50 26.56 11.60
N GLY A 329 -11.56 27.30 11.90
CA GLY A 329 -11.47 28.67 12.45
C GLY A 329 -10.82 28.69 13.82
N LEU A 330 -11.21 27.79 14.72
CA LEU A 330 -10.58 27.66 16.04
C LEU A 330 -9.11 27.22 15.96
N THR A 331 -8.76 26.36 15.01
CA THR A 331 -7.37 25.97 14.75
C THR A 331 -6.53 27.15 14.25
N ALA A 332 -7.06 27.94 13.33
CA ALA A 332 -6.40 29.16 12.89
C ALA A 332 -6.24 30.15 14.07
N ALA A 333 -7.30 30.35 14.87
CA ALA A 333 -7.30 31.24 16.03
C ALA A 333 -6.22 30.85 17.04
N TYR A 334 -6.18 29.57 17.41
CA TYR A 334 -5.22 29.02 18.35
C TYR A 334 -3.77 29.25 17.92
N HIS A 335 -3.42 28.89 16.67
CA HIS A 335 -2.06 29.04 16.18
C HIS A 335 -1.64 30.50 15.95
N LEU A 336 -2.57 31.36 15.55
CA LEU A 336 -2.31 32.80 15.40
C LEU A 336 -2.11 33.49 16.75
N ALA A 337 -2.94 33.15 17.75
CA ALA A 337 -2.79 33.66 19.11
C ALA A 337 -1.44 33.26 19.72
N ARG A 338 -1.00 32.00 19.55
CA ARG A 338 0.34 31.54 19.98
C ARG A 338 1.50 32.23 19.24
N LYS A 339 1.25 32.85 18.08
CA LYS A 339 2.23 33.67 17.34
C LYS A 339 2.20 35.15 17.72
N GLY A 340 1.38 35.54 18.70
CA GLY A 340 1.26 36.90 19.22
C GLY A 340 0.26 37.79 18.45
N TYR A 341 -0.52 37.24 17.52
CA TYR A 341 -1.56 38.01 16.85
C TYR A 341 -2.80 38.17 17.74
N PRO A 342 -3.34 39.39 17.94
CA PRO A 342 -4.66 39.56 18.53
C PRO A 342 -5.73 39.02 17.57
N VAL A 343 -6.40 37.94 17.98
CA VAL A 343 -7.44 37.29 17.19
C VAL A 343 -8.82 37.56 17.77
N THR A 344 -9.79 37.83 16.91
CA THR A 344 -11.22 37.86 17.27
C THR A 344 -11.96 36.89 16.37
N VAL A 345 -12.71 35.96 16.96
CA VAL A 345 -13.53 35.00 16.22
C VAL A 345 -14.97 35.53 16.19
N TYR A 346 -15.55 35.57 15.00
CA TYR A 346 -16.94 35.94 14.74
C TYR A 346 -17.68 34.69 14.27
N GLU A 347 -18.89 34.46 14.77
CA GLU A 347 -19.79 33.42 14.31
C GLU A 347 -21.17 34.06 14.06
N ALA A 348 -21.87 33.60 13.01
CA ALA A 348 -23.14 34.17 12.57
C ALA A 348 -24.33 33.60 13.33
#